data_AF-A0A2V7WRJ8-F1
#
_entry.id   AF-A0A2V7WRJ8-F1
#
_cell.length_a   1.000
_cell.length_b   1.000
_cell.length_c   1.000
_cell.angle_alpha   90.00
_cell.angle_beta   90.00
_cell.angle_gamma   90.00
#
_symmetry.space_group_name_H-M   'P 1'
#
loop_
_entity.id
_entity.type
_entity.pdbx_description
1 polymer ?
#
loop_
_entity_poly.entity_id
_entity_poly.type
_entity_poly.pdbx_seq_one_letter_code
_entity_poly.pdbx_strand_id
1 'polypeptide(L)'
;MTTFQAIVLGIVQGLGEFLPISSSAHLVVTPWLLGWPDPGLAFDVALHVGTLAAVLYAFAGDWARIIMAAFQGLFRGRPFEGDARMLWLLALASLPGAVAGLALEDYADTTFRSPLLIAATMAGVGTVLLLADRHAARLADGAETHDALHVTTRDAVLIGCAQALAIVPGVSR
;
A
#
# COMPACT_ATOMS: atom_id res chain seq x y z
N MET A 1 -2.85 25.97 5.98
CA MET A 1 -2.05 25.70 4.77
C MET A 1 -2.46 26.64 3.64
N THR A 2 -1.53 26.99 2.76
CA THR A 2 -1.84 27.68 1.50
C THR A 2 -2.09 26.67 0.38
N THR A 3 -2.76 27.09 -0.70
CA THR A 3 -2.97 26.26 -1.89
C THR A 3 -1.66 25.76 -2.50
N PHE A 4 -0.61 26.58 -2.47
CA PHE A 4 0.72 26.19 -2.94
C PHE A 4 1.30 25.02 -2.13
N GLN A 5 1.22 25.09 -0.79
CA GLN A 5 1.66 23.99 0.08
C GLN A 5 0.87 22.70 -0.21
N ALA A 6 -0.44 22.83 -0.42
CA ALA A 6 -1.30 21.68 -0.74
C ALA A 6 -0.94 21.02 -2.08
N ILE A 7 -0.64 21.81 -3.12
CA ILE A 7 -0.18 21.30 -4.41
C ILE A 7 1.15 20.56 -4.27
N VAL A 8 2.11 21.14 -3.55
CA VAL A 8 3.41 20.50 -3.33
C VAL A 8 3.26 19.16 -2.60
N LEU A 9 2.50 19.13 -1.49
CA LEU A 9 2.27 17.88 -0.76
C LEU A 9 1.46 16.86 -1.57
N GLY A 10 0.54 17.31 -2.43
CA GLY A 10 -0.17 16.44 -3.35
C GLY A 10 0.76 15.77 -4.38
N ILE A 11 1.75 16.51 -4.90
CA ILE A 11 2.78 15.95 -5.78
C ILE A 11 3.65 14.95 -5.00
N VAL A 12 4.06 15.30 -3.78
CA VAL A 12 4.85 14.40 -2.91
C VAL A 12 4.11 13.10 -2.62
N GLN A 13 2.82 13.16 -2.26
CA GLN A 13 1.99 11.96 -2.09
C GLN A 13 1.90 11.17 -3.40
N GLY A 14 1.53 11.83 -4.51
CA GLY A 14 1.31 11.16 -5.79
C GLY A 14 2.55 10.40 -6.29
N LEU A 15 3.74 10.98 -6.08
CA LEU A 15 5.00 10.31 -6.38
C LEU A 15 5.35 9.24 -5.34
N GLY A 16 5.17 9.52 -4.05
CA GLY A 16 5.60 8.61 -2.98
C GLY A 16 4.71 7.40 -2.74
N GLU A 17 3.44 7.46 -3.15
CA GLU A 17 2.45 6.44 -2.77
C GLU A 17 2.66 5.10 -3.46
N PHE A 18 3.11 5.12 -4.72
CA PHE A 18 3.28 3.92 -5.54
C PHE A 18 4.72 3.44 -5.59
N LEU A 19 5.65 4.24 -5.06
CA LEU A 19 7.04 3.86 -4.89
C LEU A 19 7.23 3.30 -3.48
N PRO A 20 8.10 2.29 -3.28
CA PRO A 20 8.36 1.70 -1.97
C PRO A 20 9.27 2.61 -1.12
N ILE A 21 8.87 3.86 -0.91
CA ILE A 21 9.63 4.92 -0.23
C ILE A 21 8.87 5.60 0.91
N SER A 22 7.68 5.11 1.27
CA SER A 22 6.79 5.65 2.32
C SER A 22 6.37 7.10 2.06
N SER A 23 5.23 7.26 1.38
CA SER A 23 4.56 8.55 1.18
C SER A 23 4.28 9.30 2.50
N SER A 24 3.79 8.59 3.52
CA SER A 24 3.51 9.15 4.86
C SER A 24 4.74 9.77 5.53
N ALA A 25 5.92 9.16 5.40
CA ALA A 25 7.17 9.75 5.91
C ALA A 25 7.48 11.07 5.21
N HIS A 26 7.32 11.13 3.88
CA HIS A 26 7.59 12.33 3.10
C HIS A 26 6.57 13.45 3.37
N LEU A 27 5.32 13.11 3.67
CA LEU A 27 4.30 14.08 4.10
C LEU A 27 4.58 14.68 5.48
N VAL A 28 5.32 13.99 6.35
CA VAL A 28 5.80 14.53 7.64
C VAL A 28 7.10 15.33 7.47
N VAL A 29 8.06 14.79 6.72
CA VAL A 29 9.39 15.39 6.55
C VAL A 29 9.35 16.66 5.71
N THR A 30 8.51 16.73 4.67
CA THR A 30 8.46 17.89 3.76
C THR A 30 8.01 19.17 4.49
N PRO A 31 6.89 19.19 5.22
CA PRO A 31 6.50 20.35 6.03
C PRO A 31 7.55 20.70 7.09
N TRP A 32 8.12 19.69 7.76
CA TRP A 32 9.15 19.90 8.78
C TRP A 32 10.40 20.60 8.23
N LEU A 33 10.93 20.15 7.08
CA LEU A 33 12.09 20.75 6.42
C LEU A 33 11.81 22.18 5.94
N LEU A 34 10.59 22.45 5.49
CA LEU A 34 10.20 23.75 4.93
C LEU A 34 9.62 24.72 5.98
N GLY A 35 9.55 24.30 7.25
CA GLY A 35 8.97 25.09 8.34
C GLY A 35 7.46 25.34 8.18
N TRP A 36 6.76 24.46 7.46
CA TRP A 36 5.31 24.56 7.27
C TRP A 36 4.57 23.91 8.44
N PRO A 37 3.35 24.39 8.75
CA PRO A 37 2.50 23.72 9.73
C PRO A 37 2.17 22.31 9.27
N ASP A 38 2.08 21.37 10.22
CA ASP A 38 1.61 20.00 9.96
C ASP A 38 0.20 20.08 9.32
N PRO A 39 -0.01 19.48 8.13
CA PRO A 39 -1.30 19.45 7.47
C PRO A 39 -2.37 18.68 8.26
N GLY A 40 -1.95 17.75 9.13
CA GLY A 40 -2.82 16.91 9.94
C GLY A 40 -3.40 15.70 9.20
N LEU A 41 -3.88 14.72 9.97
CA LEU A 41 -4.35 13.42 9.46
C LEU A 41 -5.45 13.55 8.39
N ALA A 42 -6.40 14.46 8.58
CA ALA A 42 -7.50 14.64 7.64
C ALA A 42 -7.02 15.03 6.23
N PHE A 43 -5.94 15.83 6.14
CA PHE A 43 -5.34 16.19 4.87
C PHE A 43 -4.58 15.00 4.25
N ASP A 44 -3.82 14.27 5.07
CA ASP A 44 -3.12 13.04 4.62
C ASP A 44 -4.13 12.04 4.03
N VAL A 45 -5.26 11.81 4.71
CA VAL A 45 -6.35 10.94 4.23
C VAL A 45 -6.93 11.45 2.91
N ALA A 46 -7.16 12.76 2.78
CA ALA A 46 -7.66 13.34 1.52
C ALA A 46 -6.69 13.11 0.35
N LEU A 47 -5.38 13.20 0.59
CA LEU A 47 -4.36 12.89 -0.42
C LEU A 47 -4.37 11.40 -0.80
N HIS A 48 -4.54 10.48 0.17
CA HIS A 48 -4.68 9.05 -0.10
C HIS A 48 -5.95 8.71 -0.90
N VAL A 49 -7.05 9.43 -0.69
CA VAL A 49 -8.25 9.30 -1.53
C VAL A 49 -7.94 9.70 -2.98
N GLY A 50 -7.11 10.74 -3.18
CA GLY A 50 -6.66 11.14 -4.52
C GLY A 50 -5.84 10.06 -5.23
N THR A 51 -4.88 9.43 -4.54
CA THR A 51 -4.09 8.33 -5.12
C THR A 51 -4.90 7.05 -5.32
N LEU A 52 -5.83 6.75 -4.42
CA LEU A 52 -6.80 5.66 -4.60
C LEU A 52 -7.64 5.87 -5.88
N ALA A 53 -8.16 7.07 -6.08
CA ALA A 53 -8.92 7.40 -7.29
C ALA A 53 -8.06 7.21 -8.57
N ALA A 54 -6.77 7.58 -8.52
CA ALA A 54 -5.85 7.36 -9.63
C ALA A 54 -5.69 5.87 -9.98
N VAL A 55 -5.55 4.99 -8.98
CA VAL A 55 -5.47 3.52 -9.20
C VAL A 55 -6.79 2.97 -9.74
N LEU A 56 -7.92 3.35 -9.16
CA LEU A 56 -9.23 2.91 -9.62
C LEU A 56 -9.47 3.31 -11.08
N TYR A 57 -9.04 4.51 -11.47
CA TYR A 57 -9.14 4.99 -12.85
C TYR A 57 -8.17 4.25 -13.78
N ALA A 58 -6.89 4.13 -13.42
CA ALA A 58 -5.87 3.49 -14.24
C ALA A 58 -6.20 2.02 -14.53
N PHE A 59 -6.77 1.31 -13.56
CA PHE A 59 -7.15 -0.11 -13.67
C PHE A 59 -8.67 -0.31 -13.81
N ALA A 60 -9.42 0.70 -14.28
CA ALA A 60 -10.89 0.64 -14.32
C ALA A 60 -11.41 -0.57 -15.12
N GLY A 61 -10.74 -0.91 -16.23
CA GLY A 61 -11.08 -2.09 -17.05
C GLY A 61 -10.86 -3.41 -16.31
N ASP A 62 -9.73 -3.54 -15.60
CA ASP A 62 -9.42 -4.74 -14.81
C ASP A 62 -10.39 -4.88 -13.63
N TRP A 63 -10.70 -3.79 -12.93
CA TRP A 63 -11.70 -3.78 -11.87
C TRP A 63 -13.07 -4.21 -12.38
N ALA A 64 -13.52 -3.66 -13.51
CA ALA A 64 -14.79 -4.08 -14.12
C ALA A 64 -14.79 -5.57 -14.45
N ARG A 65 -13.70 -6.09 -15.06
CA ARG A 65 -13.55 -7.51 -15.39
C ARG A 65 -13.61 -8.40 -14.15
N ILE A 66 -12.82 -8.07 -13.12
CA ILE A 66 -12.74 -8.84 -11.86
C ILE A 66 -14.09 -8.85 -11.13
N ILE A 67 -14.74 -7.70 -11.02
CA ILE A 67 -16.03 -7.57 -10.33
C ILE A 67 -17.13 -8.34 -11.09
N MET A 68 -17.21 -8.17 -12.42
CA MET A 68 -18.18 -8.91 -13.24
C MET A 68 -17.95 -10.42 -13.16
N ALA A 69 -16.70 -10.88 -13.23
CA ALA A 69 -16.35 -12.30 -13.10
C ALA A 69 -16.77 -12.85 -11.74
N ALA A 70 -16.55 -12.11 -10.65
CA ALA A 70 -16.96 -12.51 -9.31
C ALA A 70 -18.48 -12.66 -9.18
N PHE A 71 -19.27 -11.70 -9.67
CA PHE A 71 -20.73 -11.81 -9.67
C PHE A 71 -21.22 -12.98 -10.54
N GLN A 72 -20.70 -13.13 -11.76
CA GLN A 72 -21.07 -14.25 -12.62
C GLN A 72 -20.70 -15.60 -11.99
N GLY A 73 -19.53 -15.70 -11.37
CA GLY A 73 -19.08 -16.88 -10.64
C GLY A 73 -20.03 -17.22 -9.49
N LEU A 74 -20.50 -16.23 -8.74
CA LEU A 74 -21.47 -16.43 -7.66
C LEU A 74 -22.81 -16.98 -8.19
N PHE A 75 -23.36 -16.39 -9.25
CA PHE A 75 -24.62 -16.87 -9.85
C PHE A 75 -24.51 -18.25 -10.50
N ARG A 76 -23.32 -18.63 -11.00
CA ARG A 76 -23.04 -19.94 -11.60
C ARG A 76 -22.59 -21.01 -10.60
N GLY A 77 -22.51 -20.68 -9.30
CA GLY A 77 -22.04 -21.60 -8.25
C GLY A 77 -20.53 -21.90 -8.31
N ARG A 78 -19.75 -21.05 -8.97
CA ARG A 78 -18.28 -21.17 -9.14
C ARG A 78 -17.56 -19.86 -8.76
N PRO A 79 -17.71 -19.36 -7.52
CA PRO A 79 -17.20 -18.04 -7.13
C PRO A 79 -15.68 -17.93 -7.09
N PHE A 80 -14.94 -19.05 -7.12
CA PHE A 80 -13.48 -19.08 -6.95
C PHE A 80 -12.72 -19.57 -8.20
N GLU A 81 -13.34 -19.53 -9.39
CA GLU A 81 -12.70 -19.93 -10.65
C GLU A 81 -12.27 -18.73 -11.49
N GLY A 82 -11.11 -18.82 -12.15
CA GLY A 82 -10.59 -17.77 -13.04
C GLY A 82 -10.51 -16.38 -12.37
N ASP A 83 -10.88 -15.34 -13.11
CA ASP A 83 -10.88 -13.95 -12.65
C ASP A 83 -11.78 -13.70 -11.42
N ALA A 84 -12.81 -14.52 -11.20
CA ALA A 84 -13.68 -14.41 -10.03
C ALA A 84 -12.91 -14.62 -8.72
N ARG A 85 -11.90 -15.51 -8.75
CA ARG A 85 -11.02 -15.78 -7.61
C ARG A 85 -10.23 -14.54 -7.18
N MET A 86 -9.86 -13.69 -8.14
CA MET A 86 -9.01 -12.52 -7.87
C MET A 86 -9.67 -11.56 -6.87
N LEU A 87 -10.99 -11.31 -7.00
CA LEU A 87 -11.70 -10.43 -6.07
C LEU A 87 -11.62 -10.94 -4.63
N TRP A 88 -11.78 -12.26 -4.44
CA TRP A 88 -11.73 -12.88 -3.13
C TRP A 88 -10.31 -12.91 -2.54
N LEU A 89 -9.29 -13.09 -3.38
CA LEU A 89 -7.89 -12.98 -2.94
C LEU A 89 -7.56 -11.56 -2.51
N LEU A 90 -8.00 -10.55 -3.24
CA LEU A 90 -7.84 -9.14 -2.86
C LEU A 90 -8.57 -8.82 -1.55
N ALA A 91 -9.80 -9.29 -1.39
CA ALA A 91 -10.56 -9.15 -0.15
C ALA A 91 -9.83 -9.81 1.02
N LEU A 92 -9.36 -11.05 0.84
CA LEU A 92 -8.61 -11.80 1.85
C LEU A 92 -7.30 -11.10 2.24
N ALA A 93 -6.54 -10.61 1.26
CA ALA A 93 -5.30 -9.87 1.50
C ALA A 93 -5.55 -8.55 2.26
N SER A 94 -6.72 -7.92 2.05
CA SER A 94 -7.06 -6.66 2.73
C SER A 94 -7.42 -6.85 4.21
N LEU A 95 -7.81 -8.07 4.64
CA LEU A 95 -8.32 -8.31 5.98
C LEU A 95 -7.29 -8.05 7.10
N PRO A 96 -6.05 -8.60 7.07
CA PRO A 96 -5.12 -8.37 8.17
C PRO A 96 -4.76 -6.89 8.33
N GLY A 97 -4.61 -6.16 7.21
CA GLY A 97 -4.38 -4.72 7.21
C GLY A 97 -5.55 -3.95 7.83
N ALA A 98 -6.80 -4.27 7.46
CA ALA A 98 -7.98 -3.63 8.06
C ALA A 98 -8.08 -3.89 9.57
N VAL A 99 -7.84 -5.13 10.00
CA VAL A 99 -7.86 -5.52 11.43
C VAL A 99 -6.79 -4.77 12.21
N ALA A 100 -5.56 -4.74 11.71
CA ALA A 100 -4.47 -4.04 12.37
C ALA A 100 -4.72 -2.52 12.39
N GLY A 101 -5.35 -1.96 11.36
CA GLY A 101 -5.67 -0.54 11.28
C GLY A 101 -6.65 -0.13 12.37
N LEU A 102 -7.72 -0.91 12.55
CA LEU A 102 -8.68 -0.71 13.62
C LEU A 102 -8.09 -0.95 15.01
N ALA A 103 -7.18 -1.92 15.14
CA ALA A 103 -6.55 -2.25 16.42
C ALA A 103 -5.50 -1.22 16.89
N LEU A 104 -4.91 -0.46 15.96
CA LEU A 104 -3.81 0.46 16.21
C LEU A 104 -4.13 1.93 15.89
N GLU A 105 -5.39 2.26 15.59
CA GLU A 105 -5.85 3.60 15.22
C GLU A 105 -5.44 4.66 16.28
N ASP A 106 -5.59 4.34 17.56
CA ASP A 106 -5.23 5.25 18.67
C ASP A 106 -3.74 5.63 18.71
N TYR A 107 -2.86 4.81 18.13
CA TYR A 107 -1.42 5.08 18.06
C TYR A 107 -1.01 5.88 16.83
N ALA A 108 -1.90 5.98 15.82
CA ALA A 108 -1.63 6.64 14.55
C ALA A 108 -1.39 8.15 14.69
N ASP A 109 -2.12 8.81 15.59
CA ASP A 109 -2.00 10.25 15.81
C ASP A 109 -0.89 10.64 16.79
N THR A 110 -0.31 9.68 17.51
CA THR A 110 0.68 9.94 18.56
C THR A 110 2.05 9.34 18.22
N THR A 111 2.25 8.07 18.56
CA THR A 111 3.53 7.37 18.50
C THR A 111 4.06 7.28 17.07
N PHE A 112 3.14 7.09 16.12
CA PHE A 112 3.44 6.91 14.70
C PHE A 112 3.92 8.17 13.99
N ARG A 113 3.65 9.36 14.53
CA ARG A 113 4.16 10.64 14.00
C ARG A 113 5.59 10.99 14.46
N SER A 114 6.23 10.14 15.27
CA SER A 114 7.61 10.35 15.74
C SER A 114 8.63 10.28 14.58
N PRO A 115 9.42 11.34 14.30
CA PRO A 115 10.41 11.32 13.23
C PRO A 115 11.49 10.24 13.40
N LEU A 116 11.87 9.94 14.65
CA LEU A 116 12.86 8.90 14.92
C LEU A 116 12.32 7.50 14.60
N LEU A 117 11.05 7.24 14.92
CA LEU A 117 10.40 6.00 14.55
C LEU A 117 10.41 5.86 13.03
N ILE A 118 9.88 6.86 12.31
CA ILE A 118 9.82 6.89 10.84
C ILE A 118 11.20 6.60 10.23
N ALA A 119 12.25 7.29 10.69
CA ALA A 119 13.61 7.10 10.18
C ALA A 119 14.12 5.66 10.42
N ALA A 120 13.87 5.10 11.61
CA ALA A 120 14.27 3.74 11.93
C ALA A 120 13.51 2.70 11.09
N THR A 121 12.18 2.85 10.91
CA THR A 121 11.39 1.93 10.08
C THR A 121 11.78 2.02 8.62
N MET A 122 12.00 3.21 8.08
CA MET A 122 12.46 3.38 6.69
C MET A 122 13.82 2.73 6.45
N ALA A 123 14.77 2.89 7.38
CA ALA A 123 16.07 2.23 7.28
C ALA A 123 15.94 0.70 7.36
N GLY A 124 15.09 0.20 8.25
CA GLY A 124 14.80 -1.22 8.40
C GLY A 124 14.18 -1.82 7.13
N VAL A 125 13.11 -1.22 6.62
CA VAL A 125 12.44 -1.70 5.40
C VAL A 125 13.33 -1.55 4.17
N GLY A 126 14.04 -0.44 4.02
CA GLY A 126 15.02 -0.29 2.93
C GLY A 126 16.08 -1.39 2.96
N THR A 127 16.50 -1.83 4.15
CA THR A 127 17.40 -2.98 4.30
C THR A 127 16.72 -4.30 3.89
N VAL A 128 15.47 -4.52 4.29
CA VAL A 128 14.69 -5.70 3.90
C VAL A 128 14.53 -5.77 2.38
N LEU A 129 14.16 -4.66 1.72
CA LEU A 129 14.04 -4.57 0.27
C LEU A 129 15.38 -4.84 -0.42
N LEU A 130 16.47 -4.25 0.07
CA LEU A 130 17.81 -4.50 -0.47
C LEU A 130 18.21 -5.99 -0.37
N LEU A 131 17.88 -6.65 0.73
CA LEU A 131 18.14 -8.08 0.91
C LEU A 131 17.25 -8.94 0.00
N ALA A 132 15.97 -8.57 -0.15
CA ALA A 132 15.03 -9.24 -1.03
C ALA A 132 15.48 -9.15 -2.50
N ASP A 133 15.87 -7.97 -2.97
CA ASP A 133 16.39 -7.75 -4.32
C ASP A 133 17.66 -8.58 -4.57
N ARG A 134 18.59 -8.58 -3.62
CA ARG A 134 19.82 -9.40 -3.72
C ARG A 134 19.52 -10.89 -3.73
N HIS A 135 18.51 -11.34 -3.00
CA HIS A 135 18.12 -12.74 -2.98
C HIS A 135 17.42 -13.14 -4.28
N ALA A 136 16.50 -12.32 -4.76
CA ALA A 136 15.80 -12.53 -6.03
C ALA A 136 16.78 -12.55 -7.21
N ALA A 137 17.74 -11.63 -7.26
CA ALA A 137 18.77 -11.60 -8.31
C ALA A 137 19.62 -12.88 -8.33
N ARG A 138 19.91 -13.48 -7.18
CA ARG A 138 20.65 -14.76 -7.09
C ARG A 138 19.82 -15.97 -7.54
N LEU A 139 18.51 -15.92 -7.37
CA LEU A 139 17.59 -16.96 -7.83
C LEU A 139 17.28 -16.83 -9.33
N ALA A 140 17.35 -15.61 -9.87
CA ALA A 140 17.14 -15.32 -11.29
C ALA A 140 18.24 -15.88 -12.20
N ASP A 141 19.42 -16.24 -11.67
CA ASP A 141 20.50 -16.94 -12.39
C ASP A 141 20.16 -18.41 -12.77
N GLY A 142 18.88 -18.78 -12.80
CA GLY A 142 18.43 -20.11 -13.24
C GLY A 142 16.93 -20.41 -13.14
N ALA A 143 16.12 -19.51 -12.58
CA ALA A 143 14.68 -19.68 -12.49
C ALA A 143 13.94 -19.00 -13.66
N GLU A 144 13.06 -19.73 -14.34
CA GLU A 144 12.08 -19.11 -15.25
C GLU A 144 11.27 -18.09 -14.47
N THR A 145 11.07 -16.90 -15.05
CA THR A 145 10.19 -15.87 -14.52
C THR A 145 8.84 -16.50 -14.21
N HIS A 146 8.54 -16.69 -12.93
CA HIS A 146 7.23 -17.11 -12.48
C HIS A 146 6.24 -16.09 -13.02
N ASP A 147 5.38 -16.55 -13.92
CA ASP A 147 4.32 -15.74 -14.50
C ASP A 147 3.52 -15.14 -13.34
N ALA A 148 3.44 -13.80 -13.27
CA ALA A 148 2.79 -13.07 -12.18
C ALA A 148 1.28 -13.38 -12.05
N LEU A 149 0.77 -14.24 -12.94
CA LEU A 149 -0.63 -14.61 -13.11
C LEU A 149 -1.14 -15.68 -12.13
N HIS A 150 -0.30 -16.25 -11.25
CA HIS A 150 -0.74 -17.29 -10.31
C HIS A 150 -0.52 -16.89 -8.83
N VAL A 151 -1.30 -15.92 -8.37
CA VAL A 151 -1.42 -15.60 -6.95
C VAL A 151 -2.20 -16.72 -6.23
N THR A 152 -1.56 -17.37 -5.26
CA THR A 152 -2.22 -18.40 -4.44
C THR A 152 -2.91 -17.78 -3.22
N THR A 153 -3.77 -18.56 -2.57
CA THR A 153 -4.40 -18.14 -1.30
C THR A 153 -3.37 -17.92 -0.20
N ARG A 154 -2.27 -18.69 -0.21
CA ARG A 154 -1.15 -18.51 0.71
C ARG A 154 -0.48 -17.16 0.49
N ASP A 155 -0.25 -16.80 -0.78
CA ASP A 155 0.36 -15.51 -1.12
C ASP A 155 -0.52 -14.35 -0.69
N ALA A 156 -1.84 -14.42 -0.92
CA ALA A 156 -2.79 -13.40 -0.47
C ALA A 156 -2.75 -13.17 1.05
N VAL A 157 -2.68 -14.25 1.85
CA VAL A 157 -2.56 -14.13 3.32
C VAL A 157 -1.22 -13.55 3.73
N LEU A 158 -0.12 -13.99 3.12
CA LEU A 158 1.23 -13.48 3.43
C LEU A 158 1.35 -11.99 3.06
N ILE A 159 0.85 -11.59 1.89
CA ILE A 159 0.77 -10.20 1.45
C ILE A 159 -0.07 -9.40 2.45
N GLY A 160 -1.24 -9.89 2.84
CA GLY A 160 -2.09 -9.21 3.81
C GLY A 160 -1.42 -9.01 5.18
N CYS A 161 -0.73 -10.03 5.69
CA CYS A 161 0.05 -9.91 6.93
C CYS A 161 1.21 -8.90 6.79
N ALA A 162 1.87 -8.86 5.63
CA ALA A 162 2.90 -7.86 5.36
C ALA A 162 2.28 -6.43 5.30
N GLN A 163 1.11 -6.28 4.67
CA GLN A 163 0.36 -5.01 4.64
C GLN A 163 -0.07 -4.55 6.04
N ALA A 164 -0.36 -5.48 6.96
CA ALA A 164 -0.64 -5.13 8.35
C ALA A 164 0.57 -4.47 9.05
N LEU A 165 1.80 -4.79 8.64
CA LEU A 165 3.00 -4.09 9.13
C LEU A 165 3.09 -2.66 8.59
N ALA A 166 2.47 -2.38 7.44
CA ALA A 166 2.50 -1.06 6.79
C ALA A 166 1.72 0.03 7.54
N ILE A 167 0.99 -0.33 8.59
CA ILE A 167 0.39 0.62 9.53
C ILE A 167 1.44 1.43 10.28
N VAL A 168 2.62 0.86 10.51
CA VAL A 168 3.73 1.61 11.11
C VAL A 168 4.31 2.54 10.05
N PRO A 169 4.35 3.87 10.29
CA PRO A 169 4.91 4.80 9.31
C PRO A 169 6.37 4.49 8.98
N GLY A 170 6.74 4.70 7.72
CA GLY A 170 8.05 4.34 7.19
C GLY A 170 8.11 2.95 6.54
N VAL A 171 7.12 2.07 6.76
CA VAL A 171 7.13 0.72 6.19
C VAL A 171 6.79 0.68 4.70
N SER A 172 6.06 1.68 4.17
CA SER A 172 5.59 1.74 2.77
C SER A 172 4.72 0.54 2.36
N ARG A 173 3.41 0.75 2.18
CA ARG A 173 2.52 -0.34 1.77
C ARG A 173 2.77 -0.82 0.34
#